data_AF-A0A9P7Z867-F1
#
_entry.id   AF-A0A9P7Z867-F1
#
_cell.length_a   1.000
_cell.length_b   1.000
_cell.length_c   1.000
_cell.angle_alpha   90.00
_cell.angle_beta   90.00
_cell.angle_gamma   90.00
#
_symmetry.space_group_name_H-M   'P 1'
#
loop_
_entity.id
_entity.type
_entity.pdbx_description
1 polymer ?
#
loop_
_entity_poly.entity_id
_entity_poly.type
_entity_poly.pdbx_seq_one_letter_code
_entity_poly.pdbx_strand_id
1 'polypeptide(L)'
;MLPIRPLNNENNNAVASLLINQASLSVAAELGAFLSEKVRHWQPEVIVGLPTLGLSLAPTVSQGLGHSRYVPLGYSKKFWYEEQLSTPVSSITSPGLGIKRIYVDPH
;
A
#
# COMPACT_ATOMS: atom_id res chain seq x y z
N MET A 1 -15.77 9.87 13.32
CA MET A 1 -16.08 9.24 12.00
C MET A 1 -15.19 9.90 10.94
N LEU A 2 -14.59 9.14 10.02
CA LEU A 2 -13.78 9.73 8.93
C LEU A 2 -14.70 10.35 7.86
N PRO A 3 -14.29 11.47 7.22
CA PRO A 3 -15.03 12.02 6.09
C PRO A 3 -15.09 11.03 4.92
N ILE A 4 -16.28 10.83 4.37
CA ILE A 4 -16.51 10.04 3.16
C ILE A 4 -16.48 10.98 1.96
N ARG A 5 -15.61 10.69 0.98
CA ARG A 5 -15.45 11.52 -0.22
C ARG A 5 -15.91 10.72 -1.44
N PRO A 6 -16.92 11.22 -2.19
CA PRO A 6 -17.30 10.59 -3.44
C PRO A 6 -16.12 10.66 -4.41
N LEU A 7 -15.91 9.58 -5.16
CA LEU A 7 -15.02 9.58 -6.30
C LEU A 7 -15.77 10.19 -7.49
N ASN A 8 -15.08 10.99 -8.31
CA ASN A 8 -15.66 11.58 -9.52
C ASN A 8 -15.78 10.55 -10.65
N ASN A 9 -16.34 9.37 -10.37
CA ASN A 9 -16.59 8.30 -11.31
C ASN A 9 -18.08 7.93 -11.38
N GLU A 10 -18.49 7.33 -12.50
CA GLU A 10 -19.89 7.00 -12.79
C GLU A 10 -20.50 5.95 -11.84
N ASN A 11 -19.65 5.27 -11.04
CA ASN A 11 -20.03 4.08 -10.28
C ASN A 11 -20.44 4.35 -8.82
N ASN A 12 -20.73 5.60 -8.45
CA ASN A 12 -21.15 6.00 -7.09
C ASN A 12 -20.22 5.47 -5.97
N ASN A 13 -18.93 5.39 -6.24
CA ASN A 13 -17.95 4.90 -5.29
C ASN A 13 -17.47 6.05 -4.40
N ALA A 14 -17.11 5.76 -3.15
CA ALA A 14 -16.54 6.73 -2.22
C ALA A 14 -15.39 6.13 -1.43
N VAL A 15 -14.50 6.99 -0.95
CA VAL A 15 -13.39 6.61 -0.06
C VAL A 15 -13.57 7.25 1.30
N ALA A 16 -13.34 6.47 2.36
CA ALA A 16 -13.10 7.03 3.68
C ALA A 16 -11.72 7.69 3.68
N SER A 17 -11.65 8.95 4.12
CA SER A 17 -10.45 9.81 4.01
C SER A 17 -9.35 9.45 5.01
N LEU A 18 -9.01 8.16 5.12
CA LEU A 18 -7.89 7.70 5.94
C LEU A 18 -6.59 7.85 5.15
N LEU A 19 -5.79 8.85 5.52
CA LEU A 19 -4.39 8.93 5.13
C LEU A 19 -3.54 8.39 6.28
N ILE A 20 -3.27 7.08 6.24
CA ILE A 20 -2.63 6.37 7.34
C ILE A 20 -1.25 6.93 7.72
N ASN A 21 -0.53 7.51 6.76
CA ASN A 21 0.75 8.18 6.99
C ASN A 21 0.63 9.56 7.65
N GLN A 22 -0.58 10.07 7.87
CA GLN A 22 -0.89 11.27 8.64
C GLN A 22 -1.56 10.92 9.98
N ALA A 23 -1.87 9.65 10.22
CA ALA A 23 -2.41 9.21 11.49
C ALA A 23 -1.31 9.20 12.57
N SER A 24 -1.71 9.29 13.84
CA SER A 24 -0.80 9.03 14.96
C SER A 24 -0.19 7.64 14.87
N LEU A 25 1.04 7.47 15.36
CA LEU A 25 1.74 6.18 15.34
C LEU A 25 0.95 5.03 15.99
N SER A 26 0.25 5.29 17.10
CA SER A 26 -0.58 4.30 17.78
C SER A 26 -1.73 3.78 16.90
N VAL A 27 -2.40 4.67 16.16
CA VAL A 27 -3.46 4.30 15.21
C VAL A 27 -2.90 3.48 14.05
N ALA A 28 -1.74 3.86 13.51
CA ALA A 28 -1.10 3.09 12.44
C ALA A 28 -0.68 1.68 12.91
N ALA A 29 -0.14 1.57 14.13
CA ALA A 29 0.22 0.31 14.74
C ALA A 29 -1.00 -0.60 14.96
N GLU A 30 -2.08 -0.06 15.54
CA GLU A 30 -3.31 -0.81 15.80
C GLU A 30 -3.96 -1.32 14.50
N LEU A 31 -4.05 -0.46 13.48
CA LEU A 31 -4.58 -0.87 12.18
C LEU A 31 -3.69 -1.92 11.49
N GLY A 32 -2.36 -1.82 11.65
CA GLY A 32 -1.41 -2.81 11.16
C GLY A 32 -1.59 -4.17 11.83
N ALA A 33 -1.73 -4.21 13.16
CA ALA A 33 -1.97 -5.43 13.93
C ALA A 33 -3.34 -6.06 13.59
N PHE A 34 -4.37 -5.23 13.44
CA PHE A 34 -5.68 -5.70 12.99
C PHE A 34 -5.62 -6.32 11.58
N LEU A 35 -4.87 -5.69 10.67
CA LEU A 35 -4.69 -6.19 9.31
C LEU A 35 -3.89 -7.50 9.30
N SER A 36 -2.85 -7.66 10.14
CA SER A 36 -2.13 -8.93 10.23
C SER A 36 -3.04 -10.09 10.63
N GLU A 37 -3.93 -9.90 11.62
CA GLU A 37 -4.87 -10.95 12.00
C GLU A 37 -5.87 -11.26 10.88
N LYS A 38 -6.36 -10.24 10.19
CA LYS A 38 -7.29 -10.39 9.06
C LYS A 38 -6.68 -11.24 7.93
N VAL A 39 -5.40 -11.06 7.62
CA VAL A 39 -4.77 -11.75 6.49
C VAL A 39 -4.08 -13.06 6.87
N ARG A 40 -3.89 -13.35 8.16
CA ARG A 40 -3.15 -14.53 8.66
C ARG A 40 -3.60 -15.87 8.05
N HIS A 41 -4.91 -16.05 7.84
CA HIS A 41 -5.46 -17.30 7.30
C HIS A 41 -5.04 -17.60 5.86
N TRP A 42 -4.64 -16.60 5.08
CA TRP A 42 -4.08 -16.79 3.73
C TRP A 42 -2.65 -17.33 3.74
N GLN A 43 -2.00 -17.35 4.91
CA GLN A 43 -0.61 -17.80 5.08
C GLN A 43 0.33 -17.16 4.03
N PRO A 44 0.31 -15.82 3.89
CA PRO A 44 1.13 -15.17 2.87
C PRO A 44 2.61 -15.45 3.14
N GLU A 45 3.34 -15.83 2.10
CA GLU A 45 4.80 -16.02 2.18
C GLU A 45 5.55 -14.68 2.13
N VAL A 46 4.90 -13.64 1.60
CA VAL A 46 5.46 -12.31 1.39
C VAL A 46 4.39 -11.23 1.56
N ILE A 47 4.80 -10.11 2.15
CA ILE A 47 4.01 -8.89 2.20
C ILE A 47 4.63 -7.85 1.28
N VAL A 48 3.81 -7.29 0.40
CA VAL A 48 4.22 -6.25 -0.56
C VAL A 48 3.66 -4.90 -0.10
N GLY A 49 4.55 -3.94 0.16
CA GLY A 49 4.20 -2.58 0.54
C GLY A 49 4.03 -1.69 -0.68
N LEU A 50 2.78 -1.37 -1.05
CA LEU A 50 2.50 -0.45 -2.13
C LEU A 50 2.74 1.02 -1.72
N PRO A 51 3.43 1.82 -2.55
CA PRO A 51 3.58 3.24 -2.28
C PRO A 51 2.28 4.00 -2.57
N THR A 52 1.91 4.98 -1.76
CA THR A 52 2.67 5.47 -0.59
C THR A 52 2.17 4.85 0.70
N LEU A 53 0.85 4.74 0.86
CA LEU A 53 0.22 4.42 2.14
C LEU A 53 0.51 2.99 2.62
N GLY A 54 0.61 2.02 1.71
CA GLY A 54 0.91 0.63 2.07
C GLY A 54 2.28 0.46 2.73
N LEU A 55 3.24 1.34 2.44
CA LEU A 55 4.57 1.35 3.07
C LEU A 55 4.52 1.62 4.59
N SER A 56 3.45 2.27 5.08
CA SER A 56 3.28 2.54 6.51
C SER A 56 2.72 1.37 7.31
N LEU A 57 2.05 0.41 6.65
CA LEU A 57 1.41 -0.74 7.29
C LEU A 57 2.19 -2.04 7.07
N ALA A 58 2.85 -2.18 5.91
CA ALA A 58 3.57 -3.40 5.54
C ALA A 58 4.58 -3.88 6.60
N PRO A 59 5.38 -3.02 7.27
CA PRO A 59 6.29 -3.47 8.33
C PRO A 59 5.55 -4.14 9.49
N THR A 60 4.53 -3.48 10.04
CA THR A 60 3.73 -3.99 11.17
C THR A 60 3.00 -5.28 10.80
N VAL A 61 2.41 -5.34 9.60
CA VAL A 61 1.73 -6.54 9.12
C VAL A 61 2.71 -7.71 8.99
N SER A 62 3.89 -7.46 8.44
CA SER A 62 4.93 -8.47 8.27
C SER A 62 5.41 -9.03 9.61
N GLN A 63 5.66 -8.14 10.58
CA GLN A 63 6.01 -8.54 11.94
C GLN A 63 4.92 -9.36 12.61
N GLY A 64 3.64 -8.95 12.49
CA GLY A 64 2.50 -9.69 13.04
C GLY A 64 2.36 -11.10 12.47
N LEU A 65 2.81 -11.32 11.23
CA LEU A 65 2.81 -12.62 10.57
C LEU A 65 4.09 -13.43 10.80
N GLY A 66 5.07 -12.88 11.53
CA GLY A 66 6.35 -13.54 11.81
C GLY A 66 7.40 -13.40 10.71
N HIS A 67 7.19 -12.54 9.72
CA HIS A 67 8.19 -12.25 8.70
C HIS A 67 9.20 -11.21 9.21
N SER A 68 10.49 -11.44 8.91
CA SER A 68 11.57 -10.49 9.23
C SER A 68 11.73 -9.37 8.20
N ARG A 69 11.11 -9.51 7.02
CA ARG A 69 11.21 -8.57 5.90
C ARG A 69 9.89 -8.48 5.13
N TYR A 70 9.75 -7.40 4.37
CA TYR A 70 8.68 -7.19 3.40
C TYR A 70 9.29 -6.65 2.10
N VAL A 71 8.52 -6.63 1.02
CA VAL A 71 8.94 -6.13 -0.29
C VAL A 71 8.36 -4.72 -0.50
N PRO A 72 9.16 -3.64 -0.37
CA PRO A 72 8.71 -2.29 -0.67
C PRO A 72 8.72 -2.05 -2.19
N LEU A 73 7.63 -1.53 -2.74
CA LEU A 73 7.61 -1.02 -4.11
C LEU A 73 7.85 0.50 -4.14
N GLY A 74 8.39 0.99 -5.24
CA GLY A 74 8.68 2.42 -5.43
C GLY A 74 8.23 2.94 -6.79
N TYR A 75 7.90 4.24 -6.87
CA TYR A 75 7.61 4.90 -8.15
C TYR A 75 8.87 5.28 -8.93
N SER A 76 10.01 5.40 -8.26
CA SER A 76 11.28 5.82 -8.89
C SER A 76 12.09 4.61 -9.33
N LYS A 77 12.27 4.46 -10.65
CA LYS A 77 13.19 3.47 -11.22
C LYS A 77 14.63 3.83 -10.83
N LYS A 78 15.35 2.89 -10.22
CA LYS A 78 16.80 3.01 -9.99
C LYS A 78 17.57 2.49 -11.20
N PHE A 79 18.83 2.89 -11.36
CA PHE A 79 19.61 2.54 -12.56
C PHE A 79 19.86 1.03 -12.70
N TRP A 80 19.77 0.26 -11.61
CA TRP A 80 19.88 -1.20 -11.60
C TRP A 80 18.54 -1.93 -11.67
N TYR A 81 17.41 -1.21 -11.71
CA TYR A 81 16.08 -1.83 -11.76
C TYR A 81 15.73 -2.29 -13.18
N GLU A 82 15.12 -3.45 -13.26
CA GLU A 82 14.71 -4.06 -14.52
C GLU A 82 13.25 -3.71 -14.86
N GLU A 83 12.98 -3.41 -16.14
CA GLU A 83 11.62 -3.06 -16.58
C GLU A 83 10.64 -4.23 -16.42
N GLN A 84 11.12 -5.46 -16.56
CA GLN A 84 10.32 -6.67 -16.35
C GLN A 84 9.82 -6.84 -14.90
N LEU A 85 10.48 -6.16 -13.95
CA LEU A 85 10.11 -6.12 -12.54
C LEU A 85 9.33 -4.84 -12.19
N SER A 86 8.39 -4.46 -13.06
CA SER A 86 7.55 -3.29 -12.87
C SER A 86 6.18 -3.43 -13.51
N THR A 87 5.18 -2.74 -12.95
CA THR A 87 3.79 -2.78 -13.42
C THR A 87 3.16 -1.39 -13.47
N PRO A 88 2.28 -1.09 -14.44
CA PRO A 88 1.52 0.16 -14.44
C PRO A 88 0.50 0.19 -13.29
N VAL A 89 0.27 1.38 -12.74
CA VAL A 89 -0.74 1.67 -11.73
C VAL A 89 -1.40 3.01 -12.02
N SER A 90 -2.66 3.15 -11.61
CA SER A 90 -3.43 4.39 -11.66
C SER A 90 -4.06 4.68 -10.30
N SER A 91 -4.30 5.96 -10.02
CA SER A 91 -4.92 6.39 -8.76
C SER A 91 -6.40 6.67 -8.96
N ILE A 92 -7.24 6.04 -8.14
CA ILE A 92 -8.68 6.33 -8.11
C ILE A 92 -8.99 7.74 -7.56
N THR A 93 -8.07 8.34 -6.80
CA THR A 93 -8.22 9.67 -6.18
C THR A 93 -7.53 10.78 -6.97
N SER A 94 -6.88 10.46 -8.09
CA SER A 94 -6.26 11.46 -8.97
C SER A 94 -6.39 11.06 -10.45
N PRO A 95 -7.64 10.86 -10.94
CA PRO A 95 -7.90 10.56 -12.34
C PRO A 95 -7.48 11.78 -13.18
N GLY A 96 -6.34 11.68 -13.88
CA GLY A 96 -5.78 12.80 -14.65
C GLY A 96 -4.26 12.90 -14.56
N LEU A 97 -3.62 12.28 -13.55
CA LEU A 97 -2.16 12.24 -13.43
C LEU A 97 -1.47 11.19 -14.34
N GLY A 98 -2.24 10.55 -15.24
CA GLY A 98 -1.74 9.48 -16.11
C GLY A 98 -1.43 8.17 -15.38
N ILE A 99 -0.95 7.19 -16.16
CA ILE A 99 -0.48 5.90 -15.65
C ILE A 99 0.92 6.10 -15.07
N LYS A 100 1.11 5.70 -13.80
CA LYS A 100 2.43 5.60 -13.18
C LYS A 100 2.93 4.17 -13.29
N ARG A 101 4.23 3.96 -13.09
CA ARG A 101 4.81 2.63 -12.92
C ARG A 101 5.37 2.49 -11.51
N ILE A 102 5.22 1.30 -10.95
CA ILE A 102 5.86 0.90 -9.70
C ILE A 102 6.88 -0.20 -10.00
N TYR A 103 7.97 -0.18 -9.26
CA TYR A 103 9.12 -1.04 -9.44
C TYR A 103 9.44 -1.77 -8.15
N VAL A 104 9.98 -2.99 -8.28
CA VAL A 104 10.62 -3.74 -7.19
C VAL A 104 12.13 -3.81 -7.44
N ASP A 105 12.92 -3.80 -6.36
CA ASP A 105 14.36 -4.07 -6.44
C ASP A 105 14.58 -5.55 -6.79
N PRO A 106 15.41 -5.89 -7.82
CA PRO A 106 15.79 -7.28 -8.10
C PRO A 106 16.67 -7.93 -7.01
N HIS A 107 17.19 -7.16 -6.04
CA HIS A 107 18.12 -7.62 -5.00
C HIS A 107 17.56 -7.43 -3.58
#